data_AF-A0A172ZKA0-F1
#
_entry.id   AF-A0A172ZKA0-F1
#
_cell.length_a   1.000
_cell.length_b   1.000
_cell.length_c   1.000
_cell.angle_alpha   90.00
_cell.angle_beta   90.00
_cell.angle_gamma   90.00
#
_symmetry.space_group_name_H-M   'P 1'
#
loop_
_entity.id
_entity.type
_entity.pdbx_description
1 polymer ?
#
loop_
_entity_poly.entity_id
_entity_poly.type
_entity_poly.pdbx_seq_one_letter_code
_entity_poly.pdbx_strand_id
1 'polypeptide(L)' 'MFFEAYVIPVPNKLKHRITERLTMLYDTLSTGAANGNPAFQKIVDEGHLAHNEEPVWNGV' A
#
# COMPACT_ATOMS: atom_id res chain seq x y z
N MET A 1 1.65 -20.31 8.04
CA MET A 1 1.79 -18.87 7.75
C MET A 1 3.25 -18.53 7.39
N PHE A 2 3.53 -17.41 6.71
CA PHE A 2 4.89 -17.03 6.26
C PHE A 2 5.95 -17.14 7.37
N PHE A 3 5.73 -16.55 8.55
CA PHE A 3 6.69 -16.58 9.66
C PHE A 3 6.95 -17.99 10.21
N GLU A 4 5.92 -18.85 10.28
CA GLU A 4 6.04 -20.24 10.70
C GLU A 4 6.83 -21.08 9.69
N ALA A 5 6.63 -20.84 8.39
CA ALA A 5 7.31 -21.56 7.32
C ALA A 5 8.82 -21.30 7.30
N TYR A 6 9.26 -20.15 7.81
CA TYR A 6 10.67 -19.75 7.87
C TYR A 6 11.27 -19.81 9.29
N VAL A 7 10.51 -20.29 10.29
CA VAL A 7 10.96 -20.34 11.70
C VAL A 7 11.45 -18.96 12.19
N ILE A 8 10.83 -17.89 11.68
CA ILE A 8 11.15 -16.52 12.06
C ILE A 8 10.16 -16.09 13.14
N PRO A 9 10.62 -15.62 14.32
CA PRO A 9 9.71 -15.11 15.33
C PRO A 9 8.98 -13.87 14.77
N VAL A 10 7.66 -13.81 14.95
CA VAL A 10 6.87 -12.65 14.56
C VAL A 10 7.40 -11.43 15.33
N PRO A 11 7.89 -10.38 14.65
CA PRO A 11 8.42 -9.22 15.34
C PRO A 11 7.37 -8.58 16.24
N ASN A 12 7.74 -8.25 17.47
CA ASN A 12 6.92 -7.42 18.33
C ASN A 12 6.60 -6.11 17.61
N LYS A 13 5.33 -5.68 17.68
CA LYS A 13 4.84 -4.48 17.00
C LYS A 13 4.91 -4.54 15.46
N LEU A 14 4.97 -5.73 14.84
CA LEU A 14 4.99 -5.88 13.37
C LEU A 14 3.85 -5.08 12.71
N LYS A 15 2.61 -5.23 13.20
CA LYS A 15 1.44 -4.49 12.69
C LYS A 15 1.68 -2.98 12.72
N HIS A 16 2.14 -2.46 13.85
CA HIS A 16 2.43 -1.04 14.03
C HIS A 16 3.52 -0.56 13.07
N ARG A 17 4.64 -1.30 12.93
CA ARG A 17 5.72 -0.94 11.99
C ARG A 17 5.27 -0.98 10.53
N ILE A 18 4.40 -1.92 10.16
CA ILE A 18 3.83 -1.98 8.82
C ILE A 18 2.94 -0.75 8.60
N THR A 19 2.06 -0.41 9.55
CA THR A 19 1.21 0.77 9.48
C THR A 19 2.04 2.05 9.33
N GLU A 20 3.06 2.26 10.17
CA GLU A 20 3.93 3.44 10.09
C GLU A 20 4.61 3.58 8.72
N ARG A 21 5.11 2.47 8.17
CA ARG A 21 5.77 2.47 6.85
C ARG A 21 4.79 2.75 5.72
N LEU A 22 3.58 2.21 5.79
CA LEU A 22 2.54 2.47 4.81
C LEU A 22 2.08 3.93 4.86
N THR A 23 1.92 4.50 6.05
CA THR A 23 1.61 5.93 6.22
C THR A 23 2.71 6.81 5.63
N MET A 24 3.97 6.54 5.96
CA MET A 24 5.10 7.31 5.43
C MET A 24 5.20 7.22 3.90
N LEU A 25 4.95 6.03 3.33
CA LEU A 25 4.91 5.84 1.89
C LEU A 25 3.79 6.67 1.25
N TYR A 26 2.59 6.63 1.83
CA TYR A 26 1.45 7.43 1.37
C TYR A 26 1.76 8.94 1.39
N ASP A 27 2.36 9.44 2.47
CA ASP A 27 2.74 10.85 2.59
C ASP A 27 3.78 11.25 1.54
N THR A 28 4.75 10.37 1.28
CA THR A 28 5.80 10.59 0.28
C THR A 28 5.21 10.68 -1.13
N LEU A 29 4.34 9.73 -1.48
CA LEU A 29 3.68 9.70 -2.79
C LEU A 29 2.78 10.91 -2.97
N SER A 30 1.96 11.24 -1.98
CA SER A 30 1.03 12.37 -2.02
C SER A 30 1.77 13.71 -2.13
N THR A 31 2.83 13.90 -1.34
CA THR A 31 3.66 15.11 -1.41
C THR A 31 4.37 15.22 -2.76
N GLY A 32 4.91 14.12 -3.26
CA GLY A 32 5.56 14.07 -4.56
C GLY A 32 4.61 14.43 -5.71
N ALA A 33 3.39 13.89 -5.69
CA ALA A 33 2.35 14.22 -6.67
C ALA A 33 1.90 15.69 -6.57
N ALA A 34 1.70 16.21 -5.35
CA ALA A 34 1.31 17.61 -5.12
C ALA A 34 2.38 18.61 -5.62
N ASN A 35 3.66 18.22 -5.59
CA ASN A 35 4.77 19.00 -6.13
C ASN A 35 4.92 18.86 -7.67
N GLY A 36 3.98 18.18 -8.34
CA GLY A 36 3.95 18.05 -9.80
C GLY A 36 4.87 16.97 -10.35
N ASN A 37 5.32 16.00 -9.54
CA ASN A 37 6.10 14.89 -10.05
C ASN A 37 5.20 13.86 -10.77
N PRO A 38 5.34 13.68 -12.09
CA PRO A 38 4.43 12.84 -12.88
C PRO A 38 4.54 11.35 -12.53
N ALA A 39 5.69 10.88 -12.03
CA ALA A 39 5.85 9.49 -11.62
C ALA A 39 5.06 9.20 -10.34
N PHE A 40 5.08 10.13 -9.38
CA PHE A 40 4.29 9.98 -8.16
C PHE A 40 2.80 10.16 -8.42
N GLN A 41 2.42 11.08 -9.30
CA GLN A 41 1.03 11.28 -9.69
C GLN A 41 0.43 10.03 -10.33
N LYS A 42 1.15 9.40 -11.27
CA LYS A 42 0.74 8.13 -11.87
C LYS A 42 0.53 7.02 -10.84
N ILE A 43 1.44 6.88 -9.87
CA ILE A 43 1.34 5.85 -8.82
C ILE A 43 0.13 6.12 -7.90
N VAL A 44 -0.14 7.37 -7.55
CA VAL A 44 -1.30 7.75 -6.75
C VAL A 44 -2.61 7.48 -7.50
N ASP A 45 -2.65 7.81 -8.80
CA ASP A 45 -3.83 7.60 -9.65
C ASP A 45 -4.10 6.10 -9.86
N GLU A 46 -3.07 5.31 -10.17
CA GLU A 46 -3.17 3.84 -10.29
C GLU A 46 -3.58 3.19 -8.96
N GLY A 47 -3.06 3.69 -7.83
CA GLY A 47 -3.46 3.24 -6.49
C GLY A 47 -4.93 3.53 -6.17
N HIS A 48 -5.44 4.71 -6.56
CA HIS A 48 -6.86 5.04 -6.44
C HIS A 48 -7.73 4.17 -7.35
N LEU A 49 -7.28 3.89 -8.57
CA LEU A 49 -7.98 3.00 -9.51
C LEU A 49 -8.06 1.58 -8.97
N ALA A 50 -6.95 1.02 -8.47
CA ALA A 50 -6.93 -0.33 -7.88
C ALA A 50 -7.77 -0.45 -6.60
N HIS A 51 -8.00 0.65 -5.86
CA HIS A 51 -8.91 0.66 -4.71
C HIS A 51 -10.39 0.68 -5.13
N ASN A 52 -10.70 1.31 -6.26
CA ASN A 52 -12.07 1.39 -6.80
C ASN A 52 -12.46 0.18 -7.65
N GLU A 53 -11.50 -0.66 -8.05
CA GLU A 53 -11.75 -1.99 -8.62
C GLU A 53 -12.13 -2.98 -7.51
N GLU A 54 -13.27 -2.75 -6.85
CA GLU A 54 -13.99 -3.90 -6.29
C GLU A 54 -14.41 -4.80 -7.45
N PRO A 55 -14.31 -6.14 -7.31
CA PRO A 55 -14.72 -7.04 -8.36
C PRO A 55 -16.22 -6.84 -8.60
N VAL A 56 -16.57 -6.26 -9.74
CA VAL A 56 -17.94 -6.31 -10.24
C VAL A 56 -18.23 -7.79 -10.48
N TRP A 57 -18.91 -8.43 -9.52
CA TRP A 57 -19.43 -9.77 -9.65
C TRP A 57 -20.50 -9.76 -10.74
N ASN A 58 -20.07 -10.01 -11.98
CA ASN A 58 -20.96 -10.26 -13.09
C ASN A 58 -21.46 -11.70 -12.94
N GLY A 59 -22.57 -11.86 -12.23
CA GLY A 59 -23.28 -13.14 -12.17
C GLY A 59 -23.65 -13.60 -13.56
N VAL A 60 -22.94 -14.60 -14.06
CA VAL A 60 -23.26 -15.41 -15.24
C VAL A 60 -23.13 -16.87 -14.83
#